data_AF-A0A800MHU5-F1
#
_entry.id   AF-A0A800MHU5-F1
#
_cell.length_a   1.000
_cell.length_b   1.000
_cell.length_c   1.000
_cell.angle_alpha   90.00
_cell.angle_beta   90.00
_cell.angle_gamma   90.00
#
_symmetry.space_group_name_H-M   'P 1'
#
loop_
_entity.id
_entity.type
_entity.pdbx_description
1 polymer ?
#
loop_
_entity_poly.entity_id
_entity_poly.type
_entity_poly.pdbx_seq_one_letter_code
_entity_poly.pdbx_strand_id
1 'polypeptide(L)'
;MDAKQLLQRMCARHNLPLNLGLSLLPLLERALISETIVRDRILVLTDEALAHGVKHPKDDLLEVVQQELDQDVLKTLARTLHTWEPEPEALLTLDIPKEFLPDDLFDESDEDEGKEAA
;
A
#
# COMPACT_ATOMS: atom_id res chain seq x y z
N MET A 1 -27.93 -2.51 -4.52
CA MET A 1 -27.22 -3.70 -4.01
C MET A 1 -27.03 -3.50 -2.52
N ASP A 2 -27.33 -4.50 -1.69
CA ASP A 2 -27.26 -4.37 -0.23
C ASP A 2 -25.83 -4.58 0.29
N ALA A 3 -25.42 -3.86 1.34
CA ALA A 3 -24.07 -3.90 1.91
C ALA A 3 -23.76 -5.30 2.46
N LYS A 4 -24.75 -5.96 3.08
CA LYS A 4 -24.58 -7.32 3.60
C LYS A 4 -24.40 -8.34 2.48
N GLN A 5 -25.13 -8.20 1.37
CA GLN A 5 -24.95 -9.04 0.18
C GLN A 5 -23.58 -8.83 -0.47
N LEU A 6 -23.10 -7.59 -0.48
CA LEU A 6 -21.75 -7.26 -0.95
C LEU A 6 -20.68 -7.92 -0.08
N LEU A 7 -20.79 -7.77 1.25
CA LEU A 7 -19.89 -8.40 2.21
C LEU A 7 -19.87 -9.92 2.04
N GLN A 8 -21.04 -10.55 1.94
CA GLN A 8 -21.15 -11.99 1.71
C GLN A 8 -20.40 -12.44 0.45
N ARG A 9 -20.50 -11.69 -0.65
CA ARG A 9 -19.75 -11.99 -1.88
C ARG A 9 -18.25 -11.82 -1.67
N MET A 10 -17.82 -10.75 -1.01
CA MET A 10 -16.40 -10.50 -0.74
C MET A 10 -15.79 -11.59 0.15
N CYS A 11 -16.46 -11.95 1.26
CA CYS A 11 -16.04 -13.06 2.12
C CYS A 11 -15.99 -14.38 1.37
N ALA A 12 -16.98 -14.67 0.50
CA ALA A 12 -17.02 -15.89 -0.29
C ALA A 12 -15.83 -16.00 -1.27
N ARG A 13 -15.34 -14.89 -1.85
CA ARG A 13 -14.15 -14.90 -2.70
C ARG A 13 -12.89 -15.37 -1.96
N HIS A 14 -12.80 -15.04 -0.67
CA HIS A 14 -11.68 -15.37 0.20
C HIS A 14 -11.88 -16.66 1.01
N ASN A 15 -12.99 -17.39 0.78
CA ASN A 15 -13.41 -18.54 1.60
C ASN A 15 -13.51 -18.21 3.10
N LEU A 16 -13.86 -16.97 3.44
CA LEU A 16 -14.04 -16.54 4.82
C LEU A 16 -15.50 -16.67 5.26
N PRO A 17 -15.76 -17.10 6.50
CA PRO A 17 -17.09 -17.04 7.07
C PRO A 17 -17.50 -15.57 7.31
N LEU A 18 -18.79 -15.28 7.08
CA LEU A 18 -19.33 -13.91 7.14
C LEU A 18 -19.07 -13.23 8.49
N ASN A 19 -19.07 -13.99 9.59
CA ASN A 19 -18.88 -13.48 10.95
C ASN A 19 -17.54 -12.73 11.11
N LEU A 20 -16.48 -13.16 10.43
CA LEU A 20 -15.17 -12.49 10.49
C LEU A 20 -15.19 -11.14 9.76
N GLY A 21 -16.02 -11.00 8.72
CA GLY A 21 -16.16 -9.74 7.97
C GLY A 21 -17.17 -8.75 8.55
N LEU A 22 -17.94 -9.12 9.58
CA LEU A 22 -19.04 -8.27 10.09
C LEU A 22 -18.57 -6.91 10.61
N SER A 23 -17.35 -6.81 11.14
CA SER A 23 -16.77 -5.54 11.57
C SER A 23 -16.59 -4.55 10.42
N LEU A 24 -16.49 -5.02 9.18
CA LEU A 24 -16.35 -4.19 7.98
C LEU A 24 -17.69 -3.75 7.38
N LEU A 25 -18.82 -4.22 7.90
CA LEU A 25 -20.14 -3.87 7.36
C LEU A 25 -20.42 -2.36 7.33
N PRO A 26 -20.11 -1.57 8.38
CA PRO A 26 -20.32 -0.11 8.36
C PRO A 26 -19.50 0.60 7.26
N LEU A 27 -18.31 0.08 6.94
CA LEU A 27 -17.49 0.62 5.84
C LEU A 27 -18.15 0.39 4.49
N LEU A 28 -18.71 -0.80 4.28
CA LEU A 28 -19.44 -1.12 3.05
C LEU A 28 -20.75 -0.32 2.92
N GLU A 29 -21.46 -0.10 4.02
CA GLU A 29 -22.62 0.82 4.04
C GLU A 29 -22.21 2.23 3.62
N ARG A 30 -21.07 2.72 4.13
CA ARG A 30 -20.50 4.00 3.73
C ARG A 30 -20.09 4.02 2.26
N ALA A 31 -19.50 2.94 1.75
CA ALA A 31 -19.08 2.84 0.35
C ALA A 31 -20.27 2.99 -0.61
N LEU A 32 -21.43 2.42 -0.28
CA LEU A 32 -22.63 2.48 -1.14
C LEU A 32 -23.22 3.88 -1.30
N ILE A 33 -23.01 4.76 -0.32
CA ILE A 33 -23.49 6.16 -0.35
C ILE A 33 -22.40 7.16 -0.77
N SER A 34 -21.19 6.68 -1.06
CA SER A 34 -20.04 7.51 -1.41
C SER A 34 -19.90 7.68 -2.92
N GLU A 35 -19.18 8.72 -3.32
CA GLU A 35 -18.79 8.93 -4.72
C GLU A 35 -17.92 7.78 -5.23
N THR A 36 -17.88 7.57 -6.55
CA THR A 36 -17.23 6.43 -7.19
C THR A 36 -15.80 6.21 -6.72
N ILE A 37 -14.98 7.25 -6.67
CA ILE A 37 -13.56 7.14 -6.25
C ILE A 37 -13.45 6.64 -4.82
N VAL A 38 -14.24 7.19 -3.90
CA VAL A 38 -14.23 6.83 -2.47
C VAL A 38 -14.78 5.43 -2.27
N ARG A 39 -15.89 5.10 -2.95
CA ARG A 39 -16.46 3.75 -2.93
C ARG A 39 -15.42 2.73 -3.36
N ASP A 40 -14.80 2.93 -4.52
CA ASP A 40 -13.86 1.96 -5.09
C ASP A 40 -12.65 1.78 -4.16
N ARG A 41 -12.16 2.86 -3.53
CA ARG A 41 -11.09 2.77 -2.52
C ARG A 41 -11.51 1.95 -1.30
N ILE A 42 -12.70 2.18 -0.74
CA ILE A 42 -13.20 1.40 0.40
C ILE A 42 -13.33 -0.08 0.03
N LEU A 43 -13.79 -0.39 -1.17
CA LEU A 43 -13.91 -1.77 -1.65
C LEU A 43 -12.55 -2.47 -1.74
N VAL A 44 -11.52 -1.78 -2.22
CA VAL A 44 -10.15 -2.31 -2.27
C VAL A 44 -9.63 -2.59 -0.86
N LEU A 45 -9.69 -1.61 0.05
CA LEU A 45 -9.21 -1.79 1.43
C LEU A 45 -9.94 -2.91 2.17
N THR A 46 -11.25 -3.02 1.96
CA THR A 46 -12.05 -4.10 2.54
C THR A 46 -11.62 -5.46 1.99
N ASP A 47 -11.30 -5.54 0.70
CA ASP A 47 -10.84 -6.78 0.07
C ASP A 47 -9.45 -7.21 0.57
N GLU A 48 -8.55 -6.24 0.71
CA GLU A 48 -7.20 -6.44 1.26
C GLU A 48 -7.26 -6.90 2.73
N ALA A 49 -8.11 -6.29 3.54
CA ALA A 49 -8.31 -6.70 4.93
C ALA A 49 -8.89 -8.12 5.03
N LEU A 50 -9.84 -8.49 4.16
CA LEU A 50 -10.34 -9.87 4.10
C LEU A 50 -9.22 -10.84 3.70
N ALA A 51 -8.40 -10.52 2.69
CA ALA A 51 -7.26 -11.34 2.31
C ALA A 51 -6.22 -11.47 3.45
N HIS A 52 -6.02 -10.41 4.24
CA HIS A 52 -5.19 -10.42 5.43
C HIS A 52 -5.77 -11.35 6.51
N GLY A 53 -7.07 -11.27 6.77
CA GLY A 53 -7.79 -12.13 7.72
C GLY A 53 -7.68 -13.63 7.44
N VAL A 54 -7.54 -14.02 6.16
CA VAL A 54 -7.27 -15.42 5.78
C VAL A 54 -5.92 -15.88 6.32
N LYS A 55 -4.90 -15.01 6.29
CA LYS A 55 -3.54 -15.32 6.75
C LYS A 55 -3.41 -15.15 8.26
N HIS A 56 -4.13 -14.18 8.83
CA HIS A 56 -4.04 -13.75 10.22
C HIS A 56 -5.43 -13.70 10.88
N PRO A 57 -6.02 -14.87 11.23
CA PRO A 57 -7.40 -14.95 11.70
C PRO A 57 -7.64 -14.38 13.11
N LYS A 58 -6.58 -13.96 13.82
CA LYS A 58 -6.65 -13.37 15.15
C LYS A 58 -6.69 -11.84 15.13
N ASP A 59 -6.40 -11.26 13.97
CA ASP A 59 -6.23 -9.81 13.85
C ASP A 59 -7.60 -9.16 13.61
N ASP A 60 -7.78 -7.96 14.16
CA ASP A 60 -9.00 -7.20 13.91
C ASP A 60 -8.94 -6.60 12.50
N LEU A 61 -9.84 -7.05 11.62
CA LEU A 61 -9.89 -6.57 10.24
C LEU A 61 -10.12 -5.06 10.14
N LEU A 62 -10.83 -4.48 11.11
CA LEU A 62 -11.05 -3.03 11.13
C LEU A 62 -9.75 -2.29 11.46
N GLU A 63 -8.94 -2.84 12.36
CA GLU A 63 -7.61 -2.29 12.69
C GLU A 63 -6.67 -2.39 11.49
N VAL A 64 -6.70 -3.50 10.74
CA VAL A 64 -5.93 -3.65 9.49
C VAL A 64 -6.29 -2.55 8.49
N VAL A 65 -7.58 -2.29 8.27
CA VAL A 65 -8.02 -1.21 7.38
C VAL A 65 -7.54 0.16 7.89
N GLN A 66 -7.59 0.41 9.21
CA GLN A 66 -7.12 1.66 9.79
C GLN A 66 -5.61 1.86 9.60
N GLN A 67 -4.81 0.83 9.83
CA GLN A 67 -3.36 0.89 9.66
C GLN A 67 -2.97 1.19 8.20
N GLU A 68 -3.64 0.57 7.22
CA GLU A 68 -3.41 0.87 5.80
C GLU A 68 -3.77 2.31 5.45
N LEU A 69 -4.90 2.83 5.97
CA LEU A 69 -5.29 4.22 5.79
C LEU A 69 -4.28 5.18 6.41
N ASP A 70 -3.82 4.90 7.63
CA ASP A 70 -2.82 5.73 8.31
C ASP A 70 -1.50 5.75 7.54
N GLN A 71 -1.04 4.60 7.03
CA GLN A 71 0.15 4.54 6.19
C GLN A 71 0.01 5.37 4.91
N ASP A 72 -1.14 5.31 4.24
CA ASP A 72 -1.39 6.10 3.03
C ASP A 72 -1.40 7.60 3.31
N VAL A 73 -2.01 8.01 4.42
CA VAL A 73 -2.01 9.41 4.86
C VAL A 73 -0.59 9.84 5.17
N LEU A 74 0.20 9.04 5.89
CA LEU A 74 1.59 9.34 6.20
C LEU A 74 2.46 9.43 4.93
N LYS A 75 2.29 8.52 3.97
CA LYS A 75 3.00 8.57 2.67
C LYS A 75 2.63 9.81 1.88
N THR A 76 1.34 10.18 1.87
CA THR A 76 0.87 11.38 1.18
C THR A 76 1.41 12.64 1.85
N LEU A 77 1.32 12.73 3.18
CA LEU A 77 1.87 13.83 3.97
C LEU A 77 3.37 13.96 3.76
N ALA A 78 4.11 12.85 3.82
CA ALA A 78 5.55 12.82 3.58
C ALA A 78 5.88 13.38 2.19
N ARG A 79 5.17 12.97 1.13
CA ARG A 79 5.36 13.53 -0.23
C ARG A 79 5.03 15.01 -0.33
N THR A 80 4.02 15.49 0.41
CA THR A 80 3.62 16.89 0.37
C THR A 80 4.51 17.82 1.21
N LEU A 81 5.03 17.32 2.34
CA LEU A 81 5.84 18.07 3.29
C LEU A 81 7.33 17.97 2.96
N HIS A 82 7.74 16.83 2.42
CA HIS A 82 9.06 16.60 1.91
C HIS A 82 8.96 16.48 0.38
N THR A 83 9.16 17.59 -0.32
CA THR A 83 9.60 17.62 -1.73
C THR A 83 11.02 17.05 -1.88
N TRP A 84 11.38 16.10 -1.02
CA TRP A 84 12.71 15.55 -0.95
C TRP A 84 12.71 14.29 -1.79
N GLU A 85 13.12 14.45 -3.04
CA GLU A 85 13.76 13.37 -3.78
C GLU A 85 15.21 13.31 -3.26
N PRO A 86 15.65 12.20 -2.63
CA PRO A 86 17.06 12.05 -2.35
C PRO A 86 17.81 12.09 -3.67
N GLU A 87 18.79 13.00 -3.77
CA GLU A 87 19.79 12.94 -4.83
C GLU A 87 20.38 11.52 -4.87
N PRO A 88 20.68 10.96 -6.05
CA PRO A 88 21.21 9.60 -6.19
C PRO A 88 22.37 9.30 -5.24
N GLU A 89 23.23 10.30 -5.03
CA GLU A 89 24.38 10.24 -4.12
C GLU A 89 23.97 10.11 -2.64
N ALA A 90 22.83 10.69 -2.23
CA ALA A 90 22.32 10.60 -0.87
C ALA A 90 21.80 9.19 -0.55
N LEU A 91 21.25 8.48 -1.54
CA LEU A 91 20.79 7.10 -1.38
C LEU A 91 21.93 6.12 -1.05
N LEU A 92 23.14 6.38 -1.54
CA LEU A 92 24.34 5.59 -1.23
C LEU A 92 24.82 5.75 0.22
N THR A 93 24.40 6.81 0.91
CA THR A 93 24.78 7.07 2.31
C THR A 93 23.79 6.51 3.33
N LEU A 94 22.61 6.08 2.88
CA LEU A 94 21.60 5.49 3.74
C LEU A 94 21.88 4.00 3.92
N ASP A 95 21.66 3.47 5.12
CA ASP A 95 21.80 2.04 5.44
C ASP A 95 20.59 1.26 4.89
N ILE A 96 20.36 1.35 3.58
CA ILE A 96 19.29 0.70 2.84
C ILE A 96 19.88 -0.50 2.11
N PRO A 97 19.27 -1.71 2.20
CA PRO A 97 19.72 -2.86 1.43
C PRO A 97 19.70 -2.56 -0.07
N LYS A 98 20.76 -2.95 -0.78
CA LYS A 98 20.95 -2.66 -2.22
C LYS A 98 19.78 -3.08 -3.12
N GLU A 99 19.02 -4.09 -2.72
CA GLU A 99 17.83 -4.59 -3.41
C GLU A 99 16.66 -3.58 -3.47
N PHE A 100 16.71 -2.50 -2.68
CA PHE A 100 15.74 -1.39 -2.71
C PHE A 100 16.28 -0.11 -3.35
N LEU A 101 17.52 -0.13 -3.84
CA LEU A 101 18.12 0.98 -4.57
C LEU A 101 17.91 0.79 -6.08
N PRO A 102 17.69 1.87 -6.85
CA PRO A 102 17.48 1.75 -8.28
C PRO A 102 18.78 1.36 -9.00
N ASP A 103 18.67 0.56 -10.06
CA ASP A 103 19.83 -0.09 -10.72
C ASP A 103 20.79 0.92 -11.40
N ASP A 104 20.27 2.09 -11.79
CA ASP A 104 21.00 3.20 -12.41
C ASP A 104 21.89 4.00 -11.45
N LEU A 105 21.81 3.70 -10.14
CA LEU A 105 22.64 4.33 -9.10
C LEU A 105 24.10 3.86 -9.12
N PHE A 106 24.36 2.71 -9.74
CA PHE A 106 25.65 2.01 -9.72
C PHE A 106 26.34 1.98 -11.09
N ASP A 107 25.86 2.75 -12.05
CA ASP A 107 26.47 2.86 -13.38
C ASP A 107 27.73 3.74 -13.25
N GLU A 108 28.81 3.14 -12.74
CA GLU A 108 30.17 3.66 -12.89
C GLU A 108 30.52 3.57 -14.38
N SER A 109 30.13 4.58 -15.16
CA SER A 109 30.75 4.86 -16.45
C SER A 109 32.16 5.37 -16.18
N ASP A 110 33.02 4.45 -15.78
CA ASP A 110 34.43 4.66 -15.51
C ASP A 110 35.19 4.83 -16.82
N GLU A 111 36.05 5.86 -16.79
CA GLU A 111 37.33 5.97 -17.49
C GLU A 111 37.33 6.50 -18.93
N ASP A 112 37.31 7.83 -18.97
CA ASP A 112 38.02 8.71 -19.89
C ASP A 112 39.49 8.25 -20.08
N GLU A 113 39.77 7.33 -21.01
CA GLU A 113 41.14 7.03 -21.49
C GLU A 113 41.66 8.16 -22.40
N GLY A 114 41.83 9.34 -21.81
CA GLY A 114 42.64 10.43 -22.38
C GLY A 114 44.12 10.22 -22.09
N LYS A 115 44.76 9.21 -22.72
CA LYS A 115 46.23 9.09 -22.71
C LYS A 115 46.86 10.18 -23.58
N GLU A 116 47.20 11.28 -22.94
CA GLU A 116 48.21 12.24 -23.36
C GLU A 116 49.58 11.52 -23.36
N ALA A 117 50.24 11.40 -24.52
CA ALA A 117 51.63 10.98 -24.61
C ALA A 117 52.39 11.93 -25.53
N ALA A 118 53.29 12.67 -24.89
CA ALA A 118 54.31 13.54 -25.47
C ALA A 118 55.37 12.78 -26.28
#